data_AF-A0A2M8FFZ7-F1
#
_entry.id   AF-A0A2M8FFZ7-F1
#
_cell.length_a   1.000
_cell.length_b   1.000
_cell.length_c   1.000
_cell.angle_alpha   90.00
_cell.angle_beta   90.00
_cell.angle_gamma   90.00
#
_symmetry.space_group_name_H-M   'P 1'
#
loop_
_entity.id
_entity.type
_entity.pdbx_description
1 polymer ?
#
loop_
_entity_poly.entity_id
_entity_poly.type
_entity_poly.pdbx_seq_one_letter_code
_entity_poly.pdbx_strand_id
1 'polypeptide(L)'
;MNSLEIRNGINHLNDSDPVLKRIISHAQLCSLKPRKNYYPSLIQSIISQQLSVKAGESIYKQFSAYFGKNVSPVHVAATPVEKLREFGLSNAKAIYVKDLSEKILSN
;
A
#
# COMPACT_ATOMS: atom_id res chain seq x y z
N MET A 1 -2.36 11.82 -9.63
CA MET A 1 -2.25 13.26 -9.45
C MET A 1 -1.52 13.80 -10.64
N ASN A 2 -2.13 14.77 -11.30
CA ASN A 2 -1.49 15.52 -12.37
C ASN A 2 -0.57 16.61 -11.75
N SER A 3 0.27 17.24 -12.57
CA SER A 3 1.22 18.25 -12.11
C SER A 3 0.56 19.52 -11.58
N LEU A 4 -0.67 19.82 -12.01
CA LEU A 4 -1.43 20.98 -11.56
C LEU A 4 -1.93 20.80 -10.12
N GLU A 5 -2.50 19.64 -9.80
CA GLU A 5 -2.95 19.31 -8.44
C GLU A 5 -1.82 19.39 -7.42
N ILE A 6 -0.63 18.90 -7.79
CA ILE A 6 0.57 18.97 -6.94
C ILE A 6 0.98 20.43 -6.70
N ARG A 7 0.99 21.27 -7.74
CA ARG A 7 1.35 22.70 -7.61
C ARG A 7 0.34 23.46 -6.75
N ASN A 8 -0.95 23.18 -6.92
CA ASN A 8 -2.00 23.80 -6.10
C ASN A 8 -1.83 23.44 -4.62
N GLY A 9 -1.53 22.17 -4.31
CA GLY A 9 -1.22 21.75 -2.94
C GLY A 9 0.01 22.45 -2.37
N ILE A 10 1.08 22.59 -3.17
CA ILE A 10 2.29 23.30 -2.75
C ILE A 10 2.01 24.77 -2.46
N ASN A 11 1.26 25.46 -3.33
CA ASN A 11 0.92 26.87 -3.12
C ASN A 11 0.09 27.03 -1.83
N HIS A 12 -0.92 26.19 -1.64
CA HIS A 12 -1.72 26.20 -0.42
C HIS A 12 -0.87 26.01 0.85
N LEU A 13 0.07 25.05 0.86
CA LEU A 13 0.97 24.83 1.99
C LEU A 13 1.94 26.00 2.21
N ASN A 14 2.47 26.58 1.13
CA ASN A 14 3.38 27.74 1.20
C ASN A 14 2.69 28.98 1.78
N ASP A 15 1.41 29.18 1.45
CA ASP A 15 0.64 30.34 1.91
C ASP A 15 0.14 30.15 3.35
N SER A 16 -0.08 28.90 3.78
CA SER A 16 -0.66 28.58 5.08
C SER A 16 0.36 28.39 6.20
N ASP A 17 1.59 27.97 5.89
CA ASP A 17 2.58 27.61 6.90
C ASP A 17 4.02 28.02 6.50
N PRO A 18 4.65 28.99 7.20
CA PRO A 18 6.01 29.45 6.89
C PRO A 18 7.10 28.39 7.16
N VAL A 19 6.86 27.45 8.09
CA VAL A 19 7.78 26.33 8.36
C VAL A 19 7.74 25.35 7.20
N LEU A 20 6.54 24.98 6.72
CA LEU A 20 6.40 24.14 5.54
C LEU A 20 6.95 24.82 4.28
N LYS A 21 6.68 26.12 4.09
CA LYS A 21 7.27 26.90 2.99
C LYS A 21 8.79 26.80 2.94
N ARG A 22 9.45 26.96 4.09
CA ARG A 22 10.90 26.83 4.20
C ARG A 22 11.37 25.41 3.90
N ILE A 23 10.65 24.37 4.32
CA ILE A 23 11.03 22.98 4.01
C ILE A 23 10.87 22.71 2.50
N ILE A 24 9.74 23.11 1.93
CA ILE A 24 9.41 22.91 0.52
C ILE A 24 10.39 23.65 -0.39
N SER A 25 10.87 24.85 -0.02
CA SER A 25 11.83 25.61 -0.82
C SER A 25 13.19 24.91 -1.00
N HIS A 26 13.51 23.94 -0.13
CA HIS A 26 14.74 23.13 -0.22
C HIS A 26 14.48 21.73 -0.80
N ALA A 27 13.22 21.39 -1.13
CA ALA A 27 12.83 20.10 -1.66
C ALA A 27 12.57 20.17 -3.18
N GLN A 28 12.76 19.04 -3.86
CA GLN A 28 12.31 18.89 -5.24
C GLN A 28 10.80 18.67 -5.29
N LEU A 29 10.19 18.99 -6.45
CA LEU A 29 8.78 18.71 -6.70
C LEU A 29 8.48 17.22 -6.46
N CYS A 30 7.45 16.93 -5.66
CA CYS A 30 7.10 15.55 -5.37
C CYS A 30 6.57 14.81 -6.62
N SER A 31 6.89 13.53 -6.73
CA SER A 31 6.52 12.67 -7.85
C SER A 31 5.44 11.65 -7.46
N LEU A 32 4.34 12.14 -6.87
CA LEU A 32 3.24 11.29 -6.41
C LEU A 32 2.54 10.59 -7.59
N LYS A 33 2.69 9.26 -7.66
CA LYS A 33 2.03 8.41 -8.65
C LYS A 33 0.92 7.59 -7.97
N PRO A 34 -0.36 7.82 -8.31
CA PRO A 34 -1.44 6.98 -7.82
C PRO A 34 -1.27 5.55 -8.32
N ARG A 35 -1.56 4.59 -7.44
CA ARG A 35 -1.65 3.18 -7.83
C ARG A 35 -3.04 2.94 -8.40
N LYS A 36 -3.11 2.28 -9.57
CA LYS A 36 -4.38 1.94 -10.24
C LYS A 36 -4.96 0.60 -9.78
N ASN A 37 -4.12 -0.31 -9.29
CA ASN A 37 -4.51 -1.65 -8.91
C ASN A 37 -4.81 -1.70 -7.40
N TYR A 38 -6.03 -1.32 -7.02
CA TYR A 38 -6.38 -1.02 -5.62
C TYR A 38 -6.27 -2.24 -4.70
N TYR A 39 -6.82 -3.39 -5.10
CA TYR A 39 -6.80 -4.59 -4.25
C TYR A 39 -5.37 -5.06 -3.91
N PRO A 40 -4.46 -5.31 -4.88
CA PRO A 40 -3.07 -5.65 -4.56
C PRO A 40 -2.34 -4.54 -3.78
N SER A 41 -2.70 -3.27 -4.02
CA SER A 41 -2.12 -2.15 -3.27
C SER A 41 -2.54 -2.17 -1.80
N LEU A 42 -3.80 -2.44 -1.50
CA LEU A 42 -4.30 -2.56 -0.12
C LEU A 42 -3.69 -3.76 0.60
N ILE A 43 -3.55 -4.90 -0.09
CA ILE A 43 -2.83 -6.06 0.43
C ILE A 43 -1.39 -5.71 0.79
N GLN A 44 -0.66 -5.04 -0.12
CA GLN A 44 0.71 -4.59 0.14
C GLN A 44 0.77 -3.61 1.31
N SER A 45 -0.19 -2.69 1.42
CA SER A 45 -0.30 -1.76 2.55
C SER A 45 -0.45 -2.50 3.87
N ILE A 46 -1.36 -3.48 3.97
CA ILE A 46 -1.55 -4.31 5.18
C ILE A 46 -0.26 -5.05 5.53
N ILE A 47 0.35 -5.72 4.55
CA ILE A 47 1.59 -6.49 4.74
C ILE A 47 2.73 -5.60 5.29
N SER A 48 2.84 -4.37 4.79
CA SER A 48 3.95 -3.46 5.11
C SER A 48 3.79 -2.68 6.43
N GLN A 49 2.63 -2.78 7.11
CA GLN A 49 2.38 -2.06 8.36
C GLN A 49 3.45 -2.39 9.41
N GLN A 50 4.00 -1.36 10.08
CA GLN A 50 5.00 -1.50 11.14
C GLN A 50 6.28 -2.26 10.73
N LEU A 51 6.64 -2.21 9.44
CA LEU A 51 7.85 -2.81 8.90
C LEU A 51 8.71 -1.77 8.18
N SER A 52 10.00 -2.05 8.06
CA SER A 52 10.84 -1.33 7.10
C SER A 52 10.36 -1.61 5.67
N VAL A 53 10.66 -0.69 4.75
CA VAL A 53 10.33 -0.83 3.32
C VAL A 53 10.84 -2.16 2.78
N LYS A 54 12.11 -2.50 3.06
CA LYS A 54 12.76 -3.73 2.58
C LYS A 54 12.09 -5.00 3.14
N ALA A 55 11.68 -4.99 4.41
CA ALA A 55 11.00 -6.14 5.02
C ALA A 55 9.60 -6.34 4.42
N GLY A 56 8.82 -5.26 4.29
CA GLY A 56 7.51 -5.31 3.64
C GLY A 56 7.57 -5.77 2.19
N GLU A 57 8.54 -5.28 1.42
CA GLU A 57 8.78 -5.72 0.04
C GLU A 57 9.16 -7.20 -0.06
N SER A 58 9.99 -7.70 0.87
CA SER A 58 10.40 -9.10 0.89
C SER A 58 9.20 -10.04 1.10
N ILE A 59 8.36 -9.74 2.08
CA ILE A 59 7.14 -10.51 2.38
C ILE A 59 6.15 -10.42 1.20
N TYR A 60 5.92 -9.21 0.68
CA TYR A 60 5.01 -9.03 -0.46
C TYR A 60 5.51 -9.75 -1.73
N LYS A 61 6.83 -9.82 -1.94
CA LYS A 61 7.43 -10.59 -3.04
C LYS A 61 7.14 -12.09 -2.91
N GLN A 62 7.28 -12.66 -1.71
CA GLN A 62 6.93 -14.07 -1.49
C GLN A 62 5.43 -14.33 -1.69
N PHE A 63 4.59 -13.47 -1.11
CA PHE A 63 3.14 -13.53 -1.26
C PHE A 63 2.70 -13.46 -2.74
N SER A 64 3.20 -12.46 -3.47
CA SER A 64 2.84 -12.25 -4.90
C SER A 64 3.45 -13.29 -5.84
N ALA A 65 4.57 -13.94 -5.46
CA ALA A 65 5.09 -15.08 -6.21
C ALA A 65 4.14 -16.29 -6.16
N TYR A 66 3.44 -16.49 -5.03
CA TYR A 66 2.47 -17.58 -4.87
C TYR A 66 1.15 -17.29 -5.60
N PHE A 67 0.59 -16.09 -5.44
CA PHE A 67 -0.71 -15.72 -6.02
C PHE A 67 -0.63 -15.17 -7.46
N GLY A 68 0.57 -14.88 -7.96
CA GLY A 68 0.80 -14.22 -9.24
C GLY A 68 0.73 -12.68 -9.16
N LYS A 69 1.11 -12.02 -10.25
CA LYS A 69 1.17 -10.54 -10.34
C LYS A 69 -0.20 -9.88 -10.16
N ASN A 70 -1.28 -10.56 -10.56
CA ASN A 70 -2.66 -10.14 -10.34
C ASN A 70 -3.25 -11.00 -9.22
N VAL A 71 -2.95 -10.62 -7.98
CA VAL A 71 -3.50 -11.27 -6.79
C VAL A 71 -5.02 -11.29 -6.91
N SER A 72 -5.60 -12.48 -6.95
CA SER A 72 -7.05 -12.68 -7.05
C SER A 72 -7.66 -12.73 -5.64
N PRO A 73 -8.70 -11.93 -5.34
CA PRO A 73 -9.38 -11.99 -4.05
C PRO A 73 -10.01 -13.37 -3.80
N VAL A 74 -10.46 -14.07 -4.84
CA VAL A 74 -11.00 -15.43 -4.74
C VAL A 74 -9.96 -16.40 -4.16
N HIS A 75 -8.74 -16.38 -4.69
CA HIS A 75 -7.68 -17.30 -4.25
C HIS A 75 -7.20 -16.96 -2.84
N VAL A 76 -7.08 -15.68 -2.50
CA VAL A 76 -6.64 -15.26 -1.17
C VAL A 76 -7.70 -15.58 -0.11
N ALA A 77 -8.98 -15.34 -0.39
CA ALA A 77 -10.08 -15.68 0.53
C ALA A 77 -10.19 -17.20 0.78
N ALA A 78 -9.89 -18.02 -0.24
CA ALA A 78 -9.87 -19.48 -0.13
C ALA A 78 -8.61 -20.04 0.56
N THR A 79 -7.58 -19.22 0.78
CA THR A 79 -6.32 -19.68 1.39
C THR A 79 -6.45 -19.71 2.92
N PRO A 80 -6.08 -20.82 3.60
CA PRO A 80 -6.03 -20.87 5.05
C PRO A 80 -5.08 -19.83 5.65
N VAL A 81 -5.41 -19.30 6.82
CA VAL A 81 -4.62 -18.26 7.51
C VAL A 81 -3.20 -18.78 7.78
N GLU A 82 -3.05 -20.05 8.12
CA GLU A 82 -1.78 -20.73 8.39
C GLU A 82 -0.88 -20.67 7.16
N LYS A 83 -1.44 -20.89 5.96
CA LYS A 83 -0.70 -20.80 4.70
C LYS A 83 -0.26 -19.37 4.39
N LEU A 84 -1.12 -18.39 4.66
CA LEU A 84 -0.77 -16.97 4.51
C LEU A 84 0.39 -16.57 5.43
N ARG A 85 0.47 -17.14 6.64
CA ARG A 85 1.55 -16.88 7.59
C ARG A 85 2.90 -17.44 7.12
N GLU A 86 2.93 -18.50 6.33
CA GLU A 86 4.17 -19.06 5.77
C GLU A 86 4.93 -18.05 4.90
N PHE A 87 4.27 -17.02 4.34
CA PHE A 87 4.92 -15.95 3.58
C PHE A 87 5.60 -14.88 4.46
N GLY A 88 5.52 -15.01 5.80
CA GLY A 88 6.07 -14.05 6.76
C GLY A 88 5.07 -13.04 7.29
N LEU A 89 3.76 -13.23 7.06
CA LEU A 89 2.71 -12.42 7.66
C LEU A 89 2.56 -12.75 9.15
N SER A 90 2.34 -11.74 9.99
CA SER A 90 1.85 -11.96 11.35
C SER A 90 0.43 -12.53 11.33
N ASN A 91 -0.02 -13.09 12.45
CA ASN A 91 -1.38 -13.62 12.56
C ASN A 91 -2.44 -12.57 12.19
N ALA A 92 -2.31 -11.36 12.75
CA ALA A 92 -3.23 -10.27 12.49
C ALA A 92 -3.26 -9.90 11.00
N LYS A 93 -2.08 -9.77 10.35
CA LYS A 93 -2.00 -9.43 8.93
C LYS A 93 -2.60 -10.51 8.03
N ALA A 94 -2.39 -11.79 8.36
CA ALA A 94 -2.99 -12.89 7.62
C ALA A 94 -4.53 -12.86 7.70
N ILE A 95 -5.08 -12.61 8.90
CA ILE A 95 -6.53 -12.43 9.10
C ILE A 95 -7.05 -11.23 8.30
N TYR A 96 -6.38 -10.07 8.38
CA TYR A 96 -6.82 -8.86 7.67
C TYR A 96 -6.75 -8.99 6.15
N VAL A 97 -5.73 -9.67 5.63
CA VAL A 97 -5.62 -9.97 4.19
C VAL A 97 -6.77 -10.87 3.73
N LYS A 98 -7.13 -11.88 4.52
CA LYS A 98 -8.26 -12.77 4.22
C LYS A 98 -9.60 -12.02 4.30
N ASP A 99 -9.84 -11.28 5.36
CA ASP A 99 -11.05 -10.45 5.57
C ASP A 99 -11.23 -9.41 4.45
N LEU A 100 -10.17 -8.71 4.05
CA LEU A 100 -10.21 -7.79 2.91
C LEU A 100 -10.66 -8.52 1.64
N SER A 101 -10.15 -9.73 1.41
CA SER A 101 -10.46 -10.50 0.21
C SER A 101 -11.92 -10.96 0.20
N GLU A 102 -12.43 -11.41 1.34
CA GLU A 102 -13.85 -11.77 1.52
C GLU A 102 -14.78 -10.57 1.31
N LYS A 103 -14.42 -9.38 1.81
CA LYS A 103 -15.19 -8.15 1.61
C LYS A 103 -15.22 -7.67 0.16
N ILE A 104 -14.14 -7.89 -0.59
CA ILE A 104 -14.11 -7.55 -2.02
C ILE A 104 -15.02 -8.49 -2.84
N LEU A 105 -15.21 -9.73 -2.39
CA LEU A 105 -16.07 -10.71 -3.08
C LEU A 105 -17.55 -10.58 -2.72
N SER A 106 -17.86 -9.93 -1.59
CA SER A 106 -19.23 -9.76 -1.08
C SER A 106 -19.84 -8.39 -1.39
N ASN A 107 -19.11 -7.51 -2.08
CA ASN A 107 -19.60 -6.24 -2.62
C ASN A 107 -19.93 -6.34 -4.11
#